data_AF-R6HQU0-F1
#
_entry.id   AF-R6HQU0-F1
#
_cell.length_a   1.000
_cell.length_b   1.000
_cell.length_c   1.000
_cell.angle_alpha   90.00
_cell.angle_beta   90.00
_cell.angle_gamma   90.00
#
_symmetry.space_group_name_H-M   'P 1'
#
loop_
_entity.id
_entity.type
_entity.pdbx_description
1 polymer ?
#
loop_
_entity_poly.entity_id
_entity_poly.type
_entity_poly.pdbx_seq_one_letter_code
_entity_poly.pdbx_strand_id
1 'polypeptide(L)'
;MEEISKDLISNGMNINTYNLLFDDINNKISDKKGSCESLNALCVISKFTKFDDIKIYCLMAGMYETIDDYDFRTISWSDELNSFIYQKGNFKIPFNLLSDFMTHEDVKKELTSDERLHKCHEKSILLASIYPNFRIITGYVYLEKQRMLHSVIEYDDNEETIILDWTKNLRMLKEDYIRLTNLRVIETIEGYDVKNDITGPIIQMGMDFKTYCAFRPEIVKELKKNNSIF
;
A
#
# COMPACT_ATOMS: atom_id res chain seq x y z
N MET A 1 -17.57 23.51 -13.51
CA MET A 1 -16.47 22.69 -12.96
C MET A 1 -15.45 22.26 -14.03
N GLU A 2 -15.56 22.67 -15.30
CA GLU A 2 -14.64 22.23 -16.37
C GLU A 2 -13.43 23.15 -16.64
N GLU A 3 -13.43 24.40 -16.15
CA GLU A 3 -12.38 25.37 -16.52
C GLU A 3 -11.14 25.38 -15.63
N ILE A 4 -11.18 24.84 -14.41
CA ILE A 4 -10.03 24.88 -13.48
C ILE A 4 -9.00 23.78 -13.80
N SER A 5 -9.36 22.75 -14.59
CA SER A 5 -8.49 21.58 -14.80
C SER A 5 -7.38 21.79 -15.84
N LYS A 6 -7.58 22.63 -16.87
CA LYS A 6 -6.62 22.74 -17.97
C LYS A 6 -5.36 23.53 -17.63
N ASP A 7 -5.48 24.62 -16.87
CA ASP A 7 -4.35 25.50 -16.55
C ASP A 7 -3.40 24.88 -15.51
N LEU A 8 -3.90 24.12 -14.54
CA LEU A 8 -3.08 23.43 -13.53
C LEU A 8 -2.29 22.25 -14.11
N ILE A 9 -2.89 21.49 -15.04
CA ILE A 9 -2.19 20.43 -15.79
C ILE A 9 -1.05 21.03 -16.64
N SER A 10 -1.20 22.28 -17.09
CA SER A 10 -0.18 22.99 -17.88
C SER A 10 1.05 23.41 -17.05
N ASN A 11 0.90 23.61 -15.74
CA ASN A 11 1.99 23.96 -14.82
C ASN A 11 2.84 22.77 -14.36
N GLY A 12 2.62 21.57 -14.92
CA GLY A 12 3.47 20.41 -14.70
C GLY A 12 3.10 19.51 -13.52
N MET A 13 2.13 19.90 -12.71
CA MET A 13 1.53 19.06 -11.67
C MET A 13 0.62 18.03 -12.33
N ASN A 14 0.91 16.73 -12.19
CA ASN A 14 0.02 15.72 -12.76
C ASN A 14 -1.32 15.69 -11.98
N ILE A 15 -2.36 15.15 -12.62
CA ILE A 15 -3.71 15.10 -12.04
C ILE A 15 -3.75 14.30 -10.72
N ASN A 16 -2.88 13.29 -10.58
CA ASN A 16 -2.76 12.48 -9.37
C ASN A 16 -2.19 13.30 -8.21
N THR A 17 -1.21 14.18 -8.48
CA THR A 17 -0.64 15.08 -7.48
C THR A 17 -1.62 16.12 -7.01
N TYR A 18 -2.39 16.69 -7.94
CA TYR A 18 -3.47 17.60 -7.61
C TYR A 18 -4.53 16.91 -6.75
N ASN A 19 -4.95 15.69 -7.16
CA ASN A 19 -5.91 14.92 -6.38
C ASN A 19 -5.34 14.50 -5.02
N LEU A 20 -4.02 14.29 -4.91
CA LEU A 20 -3.39 13.95 -3.64
C LEU A 20 -3.50 15.12 -2.64
N LEU A 21 -3.20 16.32 -3.11
CA LEU A 21 -3.09 17.51 -2.26
C LEU A 21 -4.43 18.21 -1.99
N PHE A 22 -5.41 18.08 -2.89
CA PHE A 22 -6.59 18.95 -2.89
C PHE A 22 -7.95 18.22 -2.95
N ASP A 23 -7.98 16.91 -3.22
CA ASP A 23 -9.25 16.16 -3.38
C ASP A 23 -9.98 15.91 -2.04
N ASP A 24 -9.27 16.07 -0.91
CA ASP A 24 -9.86 15.97 0.44
C ASP A 24 -10.89 17.07 0.73
N ILE A 25 -10.82 18.20 0.00
CA ILE A 25 -11.67 19.38 0.26
C ILE A 25 -13.05 19.23 -0.41
N ASN A 26 -13.20 18.39 -1.44
CA ASN A 26 -14.41 18.40 -2.27
C ASN A 26 -15.06 17.03 -2.56
N ASN A 27 -14.40 15.88 -2.36
CA ASN A 27 -14.97 14.58 -2.73
C ASN A 27 -15.16 13.63 -1.53
N LYS A 28 -16.30 13.77 -0.85
CA LYS A 28 -16.74 12.77 0.15
C LYS A 28 -17.51 11.58 -0.45
N ILE A 29 -17.80 11.54 -1.77
CA ILE A 29 -18.87 10.68 -2.30
C ILE A 29 -18.53 9.88 -3.57
N SER A 30 -17.53 10.25 -4.39
CA SER A 30 -17.29 9.54 -5.68
C SER A 30 -16.60 8.18 -5.53
N ASP A 31 -15.94 7.94 -4.38
CA ASP A 31 -15.04 6.81 -4.26
C ASP A 31 -15.76 5.60 -3.65
N LYS A 32 -16.04 4.61 -4.50
CA LYS A 32 -16.69 3.36 -4.11
C LYS A 32 -15.83 2.68 -3.05
N LYS A 33 -16.26 2.73 -1.78
CA LYS A 33 -15.56 2.09 -0.65
C LYS A 33 -15.62 0.57 -0.78
N GLY A 34 -14.70 -0.13 -0.10
CA GLY A 34 -14.80 -1.58 0.09
C GLY A 34 -16.10 -1.98 0.78
N SER A 35 -16.56 -3.22 0.59
CA SER A 35 -17.75 -3.72 1.28
C SER A 35 -17.47 -4.00 2.76
N CYS A 36 -18.53 -4.21 3.55
CA CYS A 36 -18.40 -4.61 4.95
C CYS A 36 -17.63 -5.93 5.09
N GLU A 37 -17.84 -6.88 4.17
CA GLU A 37 -17.11 -8.16 4.15
C GLU A 37 -15.61 -7.96 3.92
N SER A 38 -15.20 -7.09 2.98
CA SER A 38 -13.79 -6.77 2.74
C SER A 38 -13.14 -6.10 3.96
N LEU A 39 -13.85 -5.19 4.63
CA LEU A 39 -13.35 -4.53 5.84
C LEU A 39 -13.17 -5.54 6.98
N ASN A 40 -14.15 -6.41 7.20
CA ASN A 40 -14.04 -7.46 8.22
C ASN A 40 -12.89 -8.41 7.91
N ALA A 41 -12.74 -8.83 6.64
CA ALA A 41 -11.62 -9.65 6.20
C ALA A 41 -10.28 -8.98 6.49
N LEU A 42 -10.14 -7.70 6.13
CA LEU A 42 -8.91 -6.95 6.35
C LEU A 42 -8.58 -6.85 7.84
N CYS A 43 -9.56 -6.61 8.70
CA CYS A 43 -9.37 -6.54 10.14
C CYS A 43 -8.99 -7.91 10.75
N VAL A 44 -9.65 -9.00 10.34
CA VAL A 44 -9.31 -10.36 10.78
C VAL A 44 -7.91 -10.74 10.34
N ILE A 45 -7.58 -10.53 9.06
CA ILE A 45 -6.25 -10.81 8.49
C ILE A 45 -5.19 -9.97 9.22
N SER A 46 -5.41 -8.67 9.40
CA SER A 46 -4.43 -7.79 10.07
C SER A 46 -4.17 -8.21 11.52
N LYS A 47 -5.19 -8.71 12.23
CA LYS A 47 -5.00 -9.29 13.56
C LYS A 47 -4.30 -10.64 13.52
N PHE A 48 -4.64 -11.50 12.55
CA PHE A 48 -4.00 -12.81 12.37
C PHE A 48 -2.50 -12.66 12.06
N THR A 49 -2.13 -11.65 11.26
CA THR A 49 -0.74 -11.30 10.98
C THR A 49 -0.07 -10.49 12.10
N LYS A 50 -0.72 -10.43 13.29
CA LYS A 50 -0.32 -9.81 14.57
C LYS A 50 -0.29 -8.29 14.60
N PHE A 51 -1.42 -7.68 14.92
CA PHE A 51 -1.51 -6.35 15.52
C PHE A 51 -2.13 -6.51 16.91
N ASP A 52 -1.30 -6.61 17.95
CA ASP A 52 -1.76 -6.61 19.35
C ASP A 52 -1.76 -5.18 19.93
N ASP A 53 -1.95 -4.15 19.10
CA ASP A 53 -1.95 -2.77 19.56
C ASP A 53 -3.37 -2.27 19.85
N ILE A 54 -3.69 -2.22 21.14
CA ILE A 54 -4.92 -1.67 21.72
C ILE A 54 -5.22 -0.24 21.20
N LYS A 55 -4.22 0.55 20.75
CA LYS A 55 -4.44 1.92 20.25
C LYS A 55 -5.06 2.00 18.87
N ILE A 56 -4.58 1.21 17.91
CA ILE A 56 -5.22 1.10 16.60
C ILE A 56 -6.56 0.38 16.76
N TYR A 57 -6.67 -0.58 17.68
CA TYR A 57 -7.94 -1.15 18.08
C TYR A 57 -8.92 -0.11 18.67
N CYS A 58 -8.51 0.84 19.51
CA CYS A 58 -9.43 1.88 20.01
C CYS A 58 -9.86 2.86 18.92
N LEU A 59 -8.99 3.16 17.95
CA LEU A 59 -9.34 3.94 16.76
C LEU A 59 -10.26 3.15 15.80
N MET A 60 -10.02 1.84 15.64
CA MET A 60 -10.80 0.93 14.82
C MET A 60 -12.14 0.61 15.49
N ALA A 61 -12.16 0.00 16.67
CA ALA A 61 -13.35 -0.33 17.45
C ALA A 61 -14.24 0.88 17.76
N GLY A 62 -13.69 2.08 17.95
CA GLY A 62 -14.47 3.32 18.08
C GLY A 62 -15.12 3.83 16.79
N MET A 63 -14.67 3.35 15.62
CA MET A 63 -15.26 3.65 14.31
C MET A 63 -16.28 2.59 13.85
N TYR A 64 -16.27 1.41 14.48
CA TYR A 64 -16.89 0.18 13.96
C TYR A 64 -18.02 -0.38 14.84
N GLU A 65 -18.99 0.44 15.25
CA GLU A 65 -20.17 0.00 16.04
C GLU A 65 -20.97 -1.18 15.44
N THR A 66 -20.65 -1.63 14.21
CA THR A 66 -21.34 -2.69 13.47
C THR A 66 -20.45 -3.77 12.84
N ILE A 67 -19.12 -3.78 13.07
CA ILE A 67 -18.29 -4.87 12.56
C ILE A 67 -18.51 -6.08 13.46
N ASP A 68 -19.19 -7.12 12.93
CA ASP A 68 -19.34 -8.44 13.55
C ASP A 68 -18.05 -8.88 14.27
N ASP A 69 -18.21 -9.58 15.39
CA ASP A 69 -17.10 -10.23 16.11
C ASP A 69 -16.14 -10.92 15.14
N TYR A 70 -14.86 -10.53 15.21
CA TYR A 70 -13.79 -11.08 14.40
C TYR A 70 -13.71 -12.60 14.57
N ASP A 71 -14.11 -13.37 13.57
CA ASP A 71 -14.06 -14.83 13.64
C ASP A 71 -12.79 -15.39 12.99
N PHE A 72 -11.71 -15.50 13.75
CA PHE A 72 -10.46 -16.13 13.31
C PHE A 72 -10.62 -17.60 12.94
N ARG A 73 -11.66 -18.29 13.42
CA ARG A 73 -11.91 -19.70 13.09
C ARG A 73 -12.28 -19.89 11.61
N THR A 74 -12.60 -18.79 10.93
CA THR A 74 -12.83 -18.77 9.48
C THR A 74 -11.54 -18.75 8.66
N ILE A 75 -10.38 -18.58 9.28
CA ILE A 75 -9.08 -18.76 8.63
C ILE A 75 -8.70 -20.23 8.69
N SER A 76 -8.48 -20.83 7.52
CA SER A 76 -8.02 -22.21 7.39
C SER A 76 -6.86 -22.30 6.40
N TRP A 77 -5.95 -23.25 6.62
CA TRP A 77 -4.92 -23.57 5.63
C TRP A 77 -5.50 -24.38 4.46
N SER A 78 -5.09 -24.06 3.24
CA SER A 78 -5.37 -24.83 2.02
C SER A 78 -4.07 -25.42 1.47
N ASP A 79 -3.96 -26.75 1.47
CA ASP A 79 -2.82 -27.46 0.89
C ASP A 79 -2.77 -27.29 -0.64
N GLU A 80 -3.94 -27.25 -1.30
CA GLU A 80 -4.06 -27.07 -2.75
C GLU A 80 -3.48 -25.73 -3.20
N LEU A 81 -3.81 -24.66 -2.47
CA LEU A 81 -3.37 -23.30 -2.79
C LEU A 81 -2.09 -22.89 -2.05
N ASN A 82 -1.55 -23.77 -1.20
CA ASN A 82 -0.42 -23.51 -0.31
C ASN A 82 -0.55 -22.15 0.42
N SER A 83 -1.75 -21.84 0.92
CA SER A 83 -2.09 -20.53 1.49
C SER A 83 -3.15 -20.60 2.58
N PHE A 84 -3.20 -19.55 3.39
CA PHE A 84 -4.31 -19.32 4.31
C PHE A 84 -5.50 -18.77 3.54
N ILE A 85 -6.69 -19.29 3.83
CA ILE A 85 -7.95 -18.83 3.26
C ILE A 85 -8.76 -18.18 4.37
N TYR A 86 -9.11 -16.91 4.22
CA TYR A 86 -10.21 -16.30 4.96
C TYR A 86 -11.52 -16.56 4.23
N GLN A 87 -12.52 -17.12 4.91
CA GLN A 87 -13.84 -17.40 4.31
C GLN A 87 -15.01 -16.90 5.16
N LYS A 88 -15.81 -15.98 4.63
CA LYS A 88 -17.10 -15.57 5.21
C LYS A 88 -18.20 -15.64 4.16
N GLY A 89 -19.12 -16.62 4.31
CA GLY A 89 -20.12 -16.90 3.29
C GLY A 89 -19.47 -17.26 1.95
N ASN A 90 -19.82 -16.50 0.90
CA ASN A 90 -19.24 -16.65 -0.45
C ASN A 90 -17.92 -15.87 -0.63
N PHE A 91 -17.54 -15.02 0.33
CA PHE A 91 -16.30 -14.26 0.25
C PHE A 91 -15.14 -15.14 0.68
N LYS A 92 -14.20 -15.40 -0.23
CA LYS A 92 -12.99 -16.19 0.01
C LYS A 92 -11.77 -15.41 -0.46
N ILE A 93 -10.73 -15.33 0.37
CA ILE A 93 -9.48 -14.66 0.03
C ILE A 93 -8.29 -15.54 0.44
N PRO A 94 -7.45 -15.97 -0.52
CA PRO A 94 -6.16 -16.55 -0.22
C PRO A 94 -5.12 -15.50 0.17
N PHE A 95 -4.28 -15.83 1.15
CA PHE A 95 -3.13 -15.01 1.54
C PHE A 95 -2.04 -15.85 2.21
N ASN A 96 -0.82 -15.32 2.24
CA ASN A 96 0.27 -15.86 3.03
C ASN A 96 0.89 -14.78 3.92
N LEU A 97 1.62 -15.21 4.95
CA LEU A 97 2.46 -14.32 5.72
C LEU A 97 3.72 -13.99 4.92
N LEU A 98 4.03 -12.71 4.79
CA LEU A 98 5.25 -12.26 4.10
C LEU A 98 6.52 -12.80 4.78
N SER A 99 6.50 -12.89 6.11
CA SER A 99 7.58 -13.41 6.94
C SER A 99 8.00 -14.83 6.58
N ASP A 100 7.08 -15.66 6.08
CA ASP A 100 7.36 -17.06 5.73
C ASP A 100 8.27 -17.16 4.50
N PHE A 101 8.34 -16.10 3.69
CA PHE A 101 9.18 -16.00 2.49
C PHE A 101 10.50 -15.27 2.74
N MET A 102 10.75 -14.81 3.97
CA MET A 102 11.98 -14.11 4.30
C MET A 102 13.04 -15.10 4.79
N THR A 103 14.30 -14.88 4.41
CA THR A 103 15.43 -15.71 4.85
C THR A 103 16.10 -15.16 6.11
N HIS A 104 16.07 -13.84 6.29
CA HIS A 104 16.74 -13.13 7.37
C HIS A 104 15.88 -13.07 8.64
N GLU A 105 16.43 -13.57 9.76
CA GLU A 105 15.70 -13.71 11.02
C GLU A 105 15.33 -12.36 11.67
N ASP A 106 16.16 -11.34 11.52
CA ASP A 106 15.87 -9.96 11.93
C ASP A 106 14.67 -9.39 11.16
N VAL A 107 14.60 -9.64 9.85
CA VAL A 107 13.45 -9.25 9.03
C VAL A 107 12.17 -9.99 9.45
N LYS A 108 12.25 -11.30 9.74
CA LYS A 108 11.11 -12.05 10.26
C LYS A 108 10.63 -11.51 11.60
N LYS A 109 11.55 -11.18 12.51
CA LYS A 109 11.22 -10.57 13.81
C LYS A 109 10.51 -9.24 13.64
N GLU A 110 10.99 -8.40 12.73
CA GLU A 110 10.33 -7.14 12.40
C GLU A 110 8.90 -7.39 11.86
N LEU A 111 8.77 -8.26 10.85
CA LEU A 111 7.48 -8.56 10.21
C LEU A 111 6.46 -9.23 11.16
N THR A 112 6.92 -9.89 12.22
CA THR A 112 6.06 -10.54 13.22
C THR A 112 5.87 -9.71 14.50
N SER A 113 6.34 -8.46 14.50
CA SER A 113 6.19 -7.50 15.61
C SER A 113 5.62 -6.16 15.14
N ASP A 114 5.34 -5.26 16.09
CA ASP A 114 4.86 -3.90 15.82
C ASP A 114 5.94 -2.98 15.24
N GLU A 115 7.18 -3.43 15.12
CA GLU A 115 8.25 -2.66 14.49
C GLU A 115 8.00 -2.41 13.01
N ARG A 116 7.18 -3.25 12.33
CA ARG A 116 6.86 -3.08 10.91
C ARG A 116 5.89 -1.91 10.61
N LEU A 117 5.30 -1.32 11.64
CA LEU A 117 4.25 -0.30 11.51
C LEU A 117 4.81 1.03 11.03
N HIS A 118 4.00 1.79 10.30
CA HIS A 118 4.35 3.09 9.72
C HIS A 118 5.53 3.08 8.73
N LYS A 119 6.03 1.89 8.37
CA LYS A 119 7.17 1.71 7.47
C LYS A 119 6.78 1.37 6.02
N CYS A 120 5.52 1.57 5.62
CA CYS A 120 5.04 1.19 4.29
C CYS A 120 5.86 1.83 3.15
N HIS A 121 6.15 3.13 3.24
CA HIS A 121 6.94 3.84 2.24
C HIS A 121 8.42 3.44 2.30
N GLU A 122 9.04 3.50 3.49
CA GLU A 122 10.45 3.15 3.70
C GLU A 122 10.78 1.74 3.20
N LYS A 123 9.97 0.74 3.58
CA LYS A 123 10.23 -0.65 3.23
C LYS A 123 9.93 -0.97 1.78
N SER A 124 8.98 -0.27 1.17
CA SER A 124 8.77 -0.35 -0.27
C SER A 124 9.98 0.21 -1.03
N ILE A 125 10.52 1.35 -0.61
CA ILE A 125 11.75 1.91 -1.20
C ILE A 125 12.93 0.94 -1.03
N LEU A 126 13.15 0.45 0.18
CA LEU A 126 14.23 -0.49 0.48
C LEU A 126 14.14 -1.75 -0.39
N LEU A 127 12.98 -2.40 -0.45
CA LEU A 127 12.79 -3.60 -1.25
C LEU A 127 12.98 -3.34 -2.74
N ALA A 128 12.34 -2.29 -3.28
CA ALA A 128 12.46 -1.94 -4.69
C ALA A 128 13.90 -1.56 -5.11
N SER A 129 14.68 -0.99 -4.18
CA SER A 129 16.10 -0.68 -4.42
C SER A 129 16.99 -1.92 -4.55
N ILE A 130 16.63 -3.00 -3.86
CA ILE A 130 17.39 -4.25 -3.82
C ILE A 130 16.97 -5.13 -5.00
N TYR A 131 15.68 -5.14 -5.33
CA TYR A 131 15.07 -5.98 -6.36
C TYR A 131 14.53 -5.12 -7.52
N PRO A 132 15.30 -4.93 -8.61
CA PRO A 132 14.93 -4.02 -9.70
C PRO A 132 13.66 -4.41 -10.46
N ASN A 133 13.25 -5.68 -10.39
CA ASN A 133 12.02 -6.21 -10.97
C ASN A 133 10.78 -5.96 -10.10
N PHE A 134 10.95 -5.39 -8.90
CA PHE A 134 9.85 -4.98 -8.06
C PHE A 134 9.42 -3.57 -8.45
N ARG A 135 8.16 -3.25 -8.17
CA ARG A 135 7.57 -1.94 -8.37
C ARG A 135 6.96 -1.48 -7.05
N ILE A 136 7.15 -0.21 -6.70
CA ILE A 136 6.41 0.42 -5.62
C ILE A 136 5.07 0.86 -6.20
N ILE A 137 3.97 0.34 -5.67
CA ILE A 137 2.66 0.92 -5.90
C ILE A 137 2.32 1.82 -4.73
N THR A 138 2.02 3.09 -5.01
CA THR A 138 1.47 4.02 -4.05
C THR A 138 0.04 4.36 -4.44
N GLY A 139 -0.84 4.40 -3.44
CA GLY A 139 -2.24 4.67 -3.67
C GLY A 139 -3.02 4.94 -2.40
N TYR A 140 -4.29 5.25 -2.59
CA TYR A 140 -5.22 5.42 -1.49
C TYR A 140 -5.93 4.13 -1.16
N VAL A 141 -5.84 3.73 0.11
CA VAL A 141 -6.70 2.70 0.68
C VAL A 141 -7.82 3.36 1.47
N TYR A 142 -9.00 2.77 1.41
CA TYR A 142 -10.19 3.26 2.09
C TYR A 142 -10.51 2.37 3.27
N LEU A 143 -10.41 2.93 4.47
CA LEU A 143 -10.83 2.30 5.72
C LEU A 143 -12.07 3.05 6.22
N GLU A 144 -13.25 2.55 5.83
CA GLU A 144 -14.54 3.22 5.97
C GLU A 144 -14.53 4.70 5.55
N LYS A 145 -14.40 5.64 6.50
CA LYS A 145 -14.46 7.09 6.27
C LYS A 145 -13.08 7.72 6.13
N GLN A 146 -12.02 6.96 6.34
CA GLN A 146 -10.65 7.44 6.28
C GLN A 146 -9.98 7.00 4.97
N ARG A 147 -9.37 7.98 4.32
CA ARG A 147 -8.52 7.82 3.15
C ARG A 147 -7.08 7.85 3.64
N MET A 148 -6.33 6.78 3.42
CA MET A 148 -4.93 6.68 3.83
C MET A 148 -4.05 6.47 2.62
N LEU A 149 -2.98 7.26 2.52
CA LEU A 149 -1.93 7.01 1.54
C LEU A 149 -1.11 5.81 2.02
N HIS A 150 -0.94 4.83 1.15
CA HIS A 150 -0.25 3.59 1.46
C HIS A 150 0.61 3.17 0.29
N SER A 151 1.79 2.64 0.59
CA SER A 151 2.67 2.05 -0.42
C SER A 151 2.86 0.56 -0.15
N VAL A 152 2.88 -0.22 -1.21
CA VAL A 152 3.17 -1.65 -1.21
C VAL A 152 4.13 -1.98 -2.35
N ILE A 153 4.73 -3.16 -2.28
CA ILE A 153 5.48 -3.70 -3.40
C ILE A 153 4.56 -4.55 -4.26
N GLU A 154 4.70 -4.42 -5.58
CA GLU A 154 4.24 -5.42 -6.53
C GLU A 154 5.41 -6.05 -7.28
N TYR A 155 5.28 -7.32 -7.62
CA TYR A 155 6.19 -7.99 -8.55
C TYR A 155 5.43 -9.10 -9.27
N ASP A 156 5.94 -9.49 -10.43
CA ASP A 156 5.37 -10.59 -11.21
C ASP A 156 6.09 -11.90 -10.87
N ASP A 157 5.31 -12.92 -10.57
CA ASP A 157 5.73 -14.29 -10.27
C ASP A 157 5.03 -15.22 -11.29
N ASN A 158 5.74 -15.54 -12.38
CA ASN A 158 5.17 -16.18 -13.57
C ASN A 158 4.05 -15.35 -14.21
N GLU A 159 2.82 -15.87 -14.27
CA GLU A 159 1.63 -15.20 -14.82
C GLU A 159 0.83 -14.43 -13.76
N GLU A 160 1.28 -14.44 -12.50
CA GLU A 160 0.58 -13.80 -11.39
C GLU A 160 1.32 -12.53 -10.93
N THR A 161 0.58 -11.45 -10.68
CA THR A 161 1.12 -10.27 -10.00
C THR A 161 0.84 -10.37 -8.50
N ILE A 162 1.91 -10.33 -7.71
CA ILE A 162 1.88 -10.49 -6.25
C ILE A 162 2.12 -9.14 -5.58
N ILE A 163 1.35 -8.88 -4.51
CA ILE A 163 1.54 -7.75 -3.61
C ILE A 163 2.22 -8.20 -2.33
N LEU A 164 3.22 -7.43 -1.91
CA LEU A 164 3.82 -7.51 -0.58
C LEU A 164 3.46 -6.25 0.21
N ASP A 165 2.70 -6.43 1.30
CA ASP A 165 2.38 -5.36 2.24
C ASP A 165 3.14 -5.60 3.55
N TRP A 166 4.24 -4.86 3.73
CA TRP A 166 5.10 -4.96 4.90
C TRP A 166 4.35 -4.70 6.20
N THR A 167 3.48 -3.69 6.23
CA THR A 167 2.77 -3.28 7.45
C THR A 167 1.77 -4.34 7.92
N LYS A 168 1.25 -5.13 6.97
CA LYS A 168 0.29 -6.21 7.26
C LYS A 168 0.96 -7.58 7.30
N ASN A 169 2.28 -7.67 7.13
CA ASN A 169 3.00 -8.93 6.97
C ASN A 169 2.30 -9.86 5.96
N LEU A 170 1.92 -9.29 4.82
CA LEU A 170 0.99 -9.92 3.89
C LEU A 170 1.64 -10.12 2.52
N ARG A 171 1.50 -11.33 1.99
CA ARG A 171 1.76 -11.67 0.58
C ARG A 171 0.47 -12.20 -0.02
N MET A 172 0.01 -11.61 -1.12
CA MET A 172 -1.22 -12.07 -1.80
C MET A 172 -1.29 -11.61 -3.25
N LEU A 173 -2.23 -12.16 -4.03
CA LEU A 173 -2.50 -11.71 -5.40
C LEU A 173 -2.96 -10.26 -5.42
N LYS A 174 -2.52 -9.51 -6.45
CA LYS A 174 -2.87 -8.09 -6.63
C LYS A 174 -4.36 -7.86 -6.73
N GLU A 175 -5.08 -8.70 -7.46
CA GLU A 175 -6.52 -8.56 -7.63
C GLU A 175 -7.27 -8.70 -6.29
N ASP A 176 -6.90 -9.69 -5.49
CA ASP A 176 -7.47 -9.88 -4.15
C ASP A 176 -7.07 -8.75 -3.20
N TYR A 177 -5.83 -8.24 -3.29
CA TYR A 177 -5.40 -7.08 -2.50
C TYR A 177 -6.22 -5.83 -2.83
N ILE A 178 -6.42 -5.54 -4.12
CA ILE A 178 -7.25 -4.42 -4.58
C ILE A 178 -8.71 -4.63 -4.15
N ARG A 179 -9.24 -5.85 -4.24
CA ARG A 179 -10.59 -6.19 -3.78
C ARG A 179 -10.77 -5.97 -2.27
N LEU A 180 -9.75 -6.29 -1.48
CA LEU A 180 -9.76 -6.11 -0.03
C LEU A 180 -9.66 -4.64 0.38
N THR A 181 -8.70 -3.93 -0.20
CA THR A 181 -8.29 -2.59 0.27
C THR A 181 -8.96 -1.46 -0.49
N ASN A 182 -9.57 -1.77 -1.63
CA ASN A 182 -10.01 -0.82 -2.63
C ASN A 182 -8.89 0.17 -3.00
N LEU A 183 -7.66 -0.35 -3.11
CA LEU A 183 -6.48 0.43 -3.43
C LEU A 183 -6.67 1.15 -4.76
N ARG A 184 -6.64 2.47 -4.70
CA ARG A 184 -6.60 3.34 -5.88
C ARG A 184 -5.18 3.77 -6.12
N VAL A 185 -4.54 3.10 -7.07
CA VAL A 185 -3.18 3.41 -7.48
C VAL A 185 -3.14 4.83 -8.03
N ILE A 186 -2.23 5.63 -7.48
CA ILE A 186 -1.94 6.98 -7.98
C ILE A 186 -0.57 7.03 -8.65
N GLU A 187 0.34 6.15 -8.24
CA GLU A 187 1.70 6.13 -8.75
C GLU A 187 2.28 4.72 -8.69
N THR A 188 3.08 4.38 -9.70
CA THR A 188 3.87 3.17 -9.76
C THR A 188 5.31 3.54 -10.10
N ILE A 189 6.25 3.16 -9.24
CA ILE A 189 7.68 3.43 -9.42
C ILE A 189 8.40 2.11 -9.67
N GLU A 190 9.09 2.01 -10.80
CA GLU A 190 9.95 0.87 -11.13
C GLU A 190 11.13 0.74 -10.16
N GLY A 191 11.47 -0.47 -9.73
CA GLY A 191 12.57 -0.69 -8.80
C GLY A 191 13.93 -0.30 -9.37
N TYR A 192 14.12 -0.46 -10.67
CA TYR A 192 15.31 0.08 -11.37
C TYR A 192 15.46 1.59 -11.18
N ASP A 193 14.34 2.31 -11.25
CA ASP A 193 14.29 3.76 -11.05
C ASP A 193 14.62 4.14 -9.60
N VAL A 194 14.04 3.43 -8.62
CA VAL A 194 14.36 3.60 -7.20
C VAL A 194 15.84 3.39 -6.93
N LYS A 195 16.41 2.32 -7.49
CA LYS A 195 17.83 1.99 -7.33
C LYS A 195 18.73 3.11 -7.84
N ASN A 196 18.41 3.72 -8.98
CA ASN A 196 19.18 4.83 -9.54
C ASN A 196 19.04 6.12 -8.74
N ASP A 197 17.86 6.35 -8.16
CA ASP A 197 17.61 7.55 -7.36
C ASP A 197 18.33 7.52 -6.02
N ILE A 198 18.44 6.33 -5.39
CA ILE A 198 19.11 6.15 -4.10
C ILE A 198 20.62 6.36 -4.21
N THR A 199 21.21 6.02 -5.35
CA THR A 199 22.62 6.34 -5.63
C THR A 199 22.80 7.74 -6.23
N GLY A 200 21.70 8.46 -6.43
CA GLY A 200 21.63 9.69 -7.19
C GLY A 200 21.28 10.93 -6.36
N PRO A 201 21.02 12.05 -7.05
CA PRO A 201 20.85 13.37 -6.44
C PRO A 201 19.55 13.54 -5.67
N ILE A 202 18.57 12.66 -5.88
CA ILE A 202 17.25 12.74 -5.21
C ILE A 202 17.38 12.53 -3.70
N ILE A 203 18.30 11.66 -3.24
CA ILE A 203 18.57 11.52 -1.80
C ILE A 203 19.17 12.79 -1.19
N GLN A 204 19.99 13.53 -1.93
CA GLN A 204 20.63 14.75 -1.43
C GLN A 204 19.62 15.86 -1.12
N MET A 205 18.40 15.76 -1.66
CA MET A 205 17.33 16.72 -1.42
C MET A 205 16.68 16.56 -0.03
N GLY A 206 17.03 15.52 0.74
CA GLY A 206 16.51 15.32 2.10
C GLY A 206 14.99 15.07 2.14
N MET A 207 14.44 14.51 1.08
CA MET A 207 13.01 14.28 0.92
C MET A 207 12.53 13.11 1.78
N ASP A 208 11.33 13.24 2.36
CA ASP A 208 10.71 12.15 3.07
C ASP A 208 10.18 11.06 2.11
N PHE A 209 10.14 9.82 2.59
CA PHE A 209 9.77 8.66 1.78
C PHE A 209 8.34 8.72 1.23
N LYS A 210 7.41 9.36 1.96
CA LYS A 210 6.02 9.46 1.53
C LYS A 210 5.91 10.38 0.31
N THR A 211 6.56 11.53 0.36
CA THR A 211 6.65 12.49 -0.76
C THR A 211 7.31 11.84 -1.96
N TYR A 212 8.42 11.13 -1.78
CA TYR A 212 9.09 10.39 -2.85
C TYR A 212 8.14 9.39 -3.54
N CYS A 213 7.52 8.50 -2.75
CA CYS A 213 6.64 7.45 -3.25
C CYS A 213 5.41 7.96 -4.00
N ALA A 214 4.96 9.19 -3.73
CA ALA A 214 3.78 9.78 -4.36
C ALA A 214 4.08 10.68 -5.56
N PHE A 215 5.28 11.30 -5.60
CA PHE A 215 5.56 12.42 -6.50
C PHE A 215 6.84 12.29 -7.31
N ARG A 216 7.49 11.11 -7.28
CA ARG A 216 8.77 10.91 -7.95
C ARG A 216 8.76 11.41 -9.40
N PRO A 217 7.77 11.11 -10.26
CA PRO A 217 7.83 11.55 -11.66
C PRO A 217 7.87 13.07 -11.82
N GLU A 218 7.12 13.82 -11.03
CA GLU A 218 7.15 15.28 -10.99
C GLU A 218 8.51 15.80 -10.56
N ILE A 219 9.05 15.23 -9.49
CA ILE A 219 10.35 15.63 -8.95
C ILE A 219 11.42 15.43 -10.03
N VAL A 220 11.47 14.24 -10.63
CA VAL A 220 12.41 13.92 -11.70
C VAL A 220 12.23 14.86 -12.91
N LYS A 221 10.98 15.19 -13.27
CA LYS A 221 10.68 16.11 -14.36
C LYS A 221 11.18 17.52 -14.08
N GLU A 222 10.93 18.05 -12.89
CA GLU A 222 11.38 19.40 -12.50
C GLU A 222 12.91 19.46 -12.35
N LEU A 223 13.54 18.41 -11.82
CA LEU A 223 14.99 18.28 -11.77
C LEU A 223 15.61 18.33 -13.18
N LYS A 224 15.05 17.60 -14.15
CA LYS A 224 15.51 17.60 -15.54
C LYS A 224 15.33 18.95 -16.25
N LYS A 225 14.30 19.73 -15.90
CA LYS A 225 14.08 21.08 -16.45
C LYS A 225 15.14 22.08 -15.97
N ASN A 226 15.58 21.95 -14.73
CA ASN A 226 16.53 22.86 -14.08
C ASN A 226 17.99 22.42 -14.27
N ASN A 227 18.32 21.80 -15.42
CA ASN A 227 19.61 21.20 -15.78
C ASN A 227 20.80 22.19 -15.89
N SER A 228 21.04 22.99 -14.86
CA SER A 228 22.35 23.60 -14.56
C SER A 228 23.05 22.94 -13.35
N ILE A 229 22.52 21.82 -12.81
CA ILE A 229 23.10 21.13 -11.64
C ILE A 229 23.11 19.59 -11.81
N PHE A 230 23.14 19.07 -13.04
CA PHE A 230 23.42 17.65 -13.34
C PHE A 230 24.51 17.50 -14.39
#